data_AF-Q31M91-F1
#
_entry.id   AF-Q31M91-F1
#
_cell.length_a   1.000
_cell.length_b   1.000
_cell.length_c   1.000
_cell.angle_alpha   90.00
_cell.angle_beta   90.00
_cell.angle_gamma   90.00
#
_symmetry.space_group_name_H-M   'P 1'
#
loop_
_entity.id
_entity.type
_entity.pdbx_description
1 polymer ?
#
loop_
_entity_poly.entity_id
_entity_poly.type
_entity_poly.pdbx_seq_one_letter_code
_entity_poly.pdbx_strand_id
1 'polypeptide(L)'
;MHTSMVPQRAEIVSPATLDISKISHQANILYFEIQKLESQKLLRSLAIGYLLTQAKALLSNGGWEEWVSNHCTFKRSMADEYRFLWEHRHELFTALSIPSLDDQIFIDRAGGSQSQPVGIELVECQELNISIRQALKVIRQNKRSAKKQRNTQQLYHRIEIVISEFGQLELDRLITQLHQDFQQSITKISVREVYRPYRRKRIRPEAV
;
A
#
# COMPACT_ATOMS: atom_id res chain seq x y z
N MET A 1 -33.66 40.24 18.89
CA MET A 1 -34.30 39.00 18.42
C MET A 1 -33.40 38.42 17.34
N HIS A 2 -32.48 37.54 17.72
CA HIS A 2 -31.55 36.87 16.80
C HIS A 2 -32.23 35.64 16.19
N THR A 3 -32.51 35.67 14.90
CA THR A 3 -32.83 34.47 14.11
C THR A 3 -31.57 34.02 13.40
N SER A 4 -30.95 32.99 13.97
CA SER A 4 -29.87 32.21 13.39
C SER A 4 -30.38 31.53 12.12
N MET A 5 -29.85 31.90 10.96
CA MET A 5 -30.01 31.12 9.74
C MET A 5 -29.05 29.93 9.82
N VAL A 6 -29.62 28.77 10.18
CA VAL A 6 -29.00 27.46 10.01
C VAL A 6 -28.77 27.25 8.50
N PRO A 7 -27.54 27.04 8.02
CA PRO A 7 -27.34 26.67 6.63
C PRO A 7 -27.92 25.28 6.41
N GLN A 8 -28.77 25.19 5.40
CA GLN A 8 -29.37 23.96 4.91
C GLN A 8 -28.28 22.90 4.75
N ARG A 9 -28.56 21.72 5.32
CA ARG A 9 -27.75 20.51 5.23
C ARG A 9 -27.23 20.36 3.80
N ALA A 10 -25.91 20.34 3.65
CA ALA A 10 -25.26 19.85 2.45
C ALA A 10 -25.85 18.47 2.14
N GLU A 11 -26.46 18.36 0.96
CA GLU A 11 -26.81 17.07 0.39
C GLU A 11 -25.55 16.21 0.44
N ILE A 12 -25.60 15.16 1.25
CA ILE A 12 -24.66 14.06 1.14
C ILE A 12 -24.90 13.53 -0.27
N VAL A 13 -23.99 13.87 -1.20
CA VAL A 13 -24.00 13.35 -2.56
C VAL A 13 -23.74 11.86 -2.41
N SER A 14 -24.84 11.11 -2.29
CA SER A 14 -24.85 9.66 -2.30
C SER A 14 -24.14 9.19 -3.58
N PRO A 15 -23.33 8.11 -3.52
CA PRO A 15 -22.65 7.51 -4.68
C PRO A 15 -23.59 7.15 -5.85
N ALA A 16 -24.90 7.25 -5.67
CA ALA A 16 -25.94 7.06 -6.67
C ALA A 16 -26.07 8.18 -7.75
N THR A 17 -25.29 9.26 -7.70
CA THR A 17 -25.48 10.43 -8.62
C THR A 17 -24.25 10.80 -9.47
N LEU A 18 -23.12 10.10 -9.31
CA LEU A 18 -21.93 10.33 -10.12
C LEU A 18 -22.03 9.58 -11.46
N ASP A 19 -22.50 10.31 -12.48
CA ASP A 19 -22.42 9.86 -13.86
C ASP A 19 -20.95 9.59 -14.25
N ILE A 20 -20.71 8.49 -14.95
CA ILE A 20 -19.39 8.05 -15.38
C ILE A 20 -18.66 9.12 -16.19
N SER A 21 -19.39 9.95 -16.95
CA SER A 21 -18.82 11.08 -17.68
C SER A 21 -18.22 12.13 -16.72
N LYS A 22 -18.92 12.45 -15.62
CA LYS A 22 -18.46 13.41 -14.59
C LYS A 22 -17.24 12.90 -13.83
N ILE A 23 -17.15 11.58 -13.62
CA ILE A 23 -16.01 10.96 -12.94
C ILE A 23 -14.71 11.22 -13.71
N SER A 24 -14.68 11.01 -15.03
CA SER A 24 -13.48 11.29 -15.84
C SER A 24 -13.08 12.76 -15.79
N HIS A 25 -14.05 13.67 -15.85
CA HIS A 25 -13.80 15.11 -15.80
C HIS A 25 -13.15 15.53 -14.47
N GLN A 26 -13.71 15.08 -13.35
CA GLN A 26 -13.16 15.35 -12.01
C GLN A 26 -11.77 14.74 -11.84
N ALA A 27 -11.55 13.50 -12.30
CA ALA A 27 -10.24 12.86 -12.25
C ALA A 27 -9.18 13.64 -13.05
N ASN A 28 -9.55 14.17 -14.22
CA ASN A 28 -8.65 14.97 -15.05
C ASN A 28 -8.33 16.33 -14.38
N ILE A 29 -9.32 17.00 -13.77
CA ILE A 29 -9.08 18.24 -13.01
C ILE A 29 -8.07 17.99 -11.90
N LEU A 30 -8.30 16.97 -11.06
CA LEU A 30 -7.39 16.62 -9.96
C LEU A 30 -5.99 16.27 -10.48
N TYR A 31 -5.90 15.57 -11.61
CA TYR A 31 -4.63 15.26 -12.25
C TYR A 31 -3.86 16.52 -12.66
N PHE A 32 -4.54 17.50 -13.25
CA PHE A 32 -3.94 18.80 -13.56
C PHE A 32 -3.55 19.58 -12.29
N GLU A 33 -4.35 19.54 -11.23
CA GLU A 33 -4.01 20.18 -9.96
C GLU A 33 -2.74 19.59 -9.34
N ILE A 34 -2.53 18.27 -9.41
CA ILE A 34 -1.30 17.62 -8.94
C ILE A 34 -0.07 18.17 -9.67
N GLN A 35 -0.21 18.53 -10.94
CA GLN A 35 0.88 19.11 -11.73
C GLN A 35 1.14 20.58 -11.40
N LYS A 36 0.09 21.33 -11.05
CA LYS A 36 0.17 22.77 -10.76
C LYS A 36 0.58 23.07 -9.32
N LEU A 37 0.14 22.25 -8.36
CA LEU A 37 0.29 22.51 -6.94
C LEU A 37 1.30 21.54 -6.32
N GLU A 38 2.18 22.07 -5.47
CA GLU A 38 3.15 21.23 -4.76
C GLU A 38 2.57 20.56 -3.51
N SER A 39 1.48 21.12 -2.96
CA SER A 39 0.85 20.64 -1.73
C SER A 39 -0.24 19.58 -1.98
N GLN A 40 -0.39 18.68 -1.02
CA GLN A 40 -1.46 17.68 -0.93
C GLN A 40 -1.56 16.76 -2.17
N LYS A 41 -0.43 16.47 -2.81
CA LYS A 41 -0.34 15.57 -3.98
C LYS A 41 -0.90 14.18 -3.67
N LEU A 42 -0.63 13.66 -2.47
CA LEU A 42 -1.13 12.35 -2.06
C LEU A 42 -2.66 12.36 -1.91
N LEU A 43 -3.21 13.39 -1.27
CA LEU A 43 -4.65 13.50 -1.05
C LEU A 43 -5.41 13.55 -2.38
N ARG A 44 -4.92 14.35 -3.33
CA ARG A 44 -5.48 14.40 -4.70
C ARG A 44 -5.33 13.08 -5.43
N SER A 45 -4.19 12.41 -5.28
CA SER A 45 -3.96 11.08 -5.87
C SER A 45 -4.95 10.04 -5.33
N LEU A 46 -5.26 10.10 -4.04
CA LEU A 46 -6.25 9.23 -3.40
C LEU A 46 -7.67 9.54 -3.89
N ALA A 47 -8.03 10.82 -4.04
CA ALA A 47 -9.32 11.22 -4.60
C ALA A 47 -9.50 10.75 -6.06
N ILE A 48 -8.45 10.81 -6.90
CA ILE A 48 -8.45 10.20 -8.23
C ILE A 48 -8.67 8.68 -8.12
N GLY A 49 -7.95 8.01 -7.22
CA GLY A 49 -8.11 6.57 -7.01
C GLY A 49 -9.52 6.15 -6.57
N TYR A 50 -10.16 6.95 -5.71
CA TYR A 50 -11.55 6.78 -5.32
C TYR A 50 -12.48 6.87 -6.54
N LEU A 51 -12.39 7.98 -7.29
CA LEU A 51 -13.18 8.23 -8.49
C LEU A 51 -13.05 7.08 -9.52
N LEU A 52 -11.83 6.66 -9.80
CA LEU A 52 -11.56 5.56 -10.73
C LEU A 52 -12.07 4.20 -10.24
N THR A 53 -12.12 3.99 -8.92
CA THR A 53 -12.73 2.79 -8.33
C THR A 53 -14.25 2.80 -8.54
N GLN A 54 -14.90 3.96 -8.38
CA GLN A 54 -16.33 4.12 -8.68
C GLN A 54 -16.62 3.91 -10.17
N ALA A 55 -15.86 4.56 -11.08
CA ALA A 55 -16.03 4.36 -12.52
C ALA A 55 -15.90 2.90 -12.93
N LYS A 56 -14.91 2.18 -12.39
CA LYS A 56 -14.74 0.75 -12.70
C LYS A 56 -15.93 -0.10 -12.24
N ALA A 57 -16.56 0.24 -11.12
CA ALA A 57 -17.75 -0.45 -10.63
C ALA A 57 -18.99 -0.21 -11.51
N LEU A 58 -19.04 0.95 -12.19
CA LEU A 58 -20.14 1.32 -13.10
C LEU A 58 -19.98 0.76 -14.53
N LEU A 59 -18.77 0.36 -14.91
CA LEU A 59 -18.48 -0.20 -16.23
C LEU A 59 -18.81 -1.70 -16.30
N SER A 60 -19.33 -2.13 -17.43
CA SER A 60 -19.47 -3.56 -17.74
C SER A 60 -18.11 -4.24 -17.89
N ASN A 61 -18.08 -5.56 -17.69
CA ASN A 61 -16.85 -6.37 -17.81
C ASN A 61 -16.16 -6.10 -19.17
N GLY A 62 -14.93 -5.60 -19.13
CA GLY A 62 -14.09 -5.34 -20.31
C GLY A 62 -14.01 -3.87 -20.75
N GLY A 63 -14.94 -3.01 -20.34
CA GLY A 63 -14.97 -1.60 -20.78
C GLY A 63 -13.93 -0.67 -20.14
N TRP A 64 -13.18 -1.14 -19.13
CA TRP A 64 -12.23 -0.32 -18.36
C TRP A 64 -11.14 0.31 -19.23
N GLU A 65 -10.53 -0.48 -20.10
CA GLU A 65 -9.33 -0.05 -20.83
C GLU A 65 -9.66 1.00 -21.88
N GLU A 66 -10.75 0.78 -22.61
CA GLU A 66 -11.28 1.69 -23.61
C GLU A 66 -11.76 2.98 -22.96
N TRP A 67 -12.51 2.89 -21.86
CA TRP A 67 -13.01 4.05 -21.15
C TRP A 67 -11.89 4.97 -20.65
N VAL A 68 -10.85 4.42 -20.01
CA VAL A 68 -9.71 5.23 -19.56
C VAL A 68 -9.01 5.91 -20.74
N SER A 69 -8.82 5.18 -21.85
CA SER A 69 -8.13 5.72 -23.03
C SER A 69 -8.93 6.84 -23.71
N ASN A 70 -10.26 6.77 -23.68
CA ASN A 70 -11.13 7.73 -24.34
C ASN A 70 -11.46 8.96 -23.48
N HIS A 71 -11.44 8.82 -22.15
CA HIS A 71 -11.95 9.85 -21.24
C HIS A 71 -10.93 10.43 -20.26
N CYS A 72 -9.80 9.75 -20.00
CA CYS A 72 -8.77 10.25 -19.10
C CYS A 72 -7.60 10.89 -19.86
N THR A 73 -7.05 11.98 -19.33
CA THR A 73 -5.87 12.67 -19.91
C THR A 73 -4.55 11.99 -19.53
N PHE A 74 -4.59 11.03 -18.61
CA PHE A 74 -3.45 10.26 -18.14
C PHE A 74 -3.46 8.83 -18.68
N LYS A 75 -2.27 8.22 -18.74
CA LYS A 75 -2.10 6.85 -19.23
C LYS A 75 -2.85 5.84 -18.37
N ARG A 76 -3.32 4.76 -19.00
CA ARG A 76 -3.93 3.61 -18.31
C ARG A 76 -3.10 3.09 -17.12
N SER A 77 -1.80 2.94 -17.30
CA SER A 77 -0.91 2.46 -16.22
C SER A 77 -0.98 3.36 -14.98
N MET A 78 -1.15 4.68 -15.16
CA MET A 78 -1.34 5.63 -14.05
C MET A 78 -2.72 5.46 -13.41
N ALA A 79 -3.76 5.23 -14.21
CA ALA A 79 -5.11 4.96 -13.69
C ALA A 79 -5.13 3.73 -12.77
N ASP A 80 -4.46 2.66 -13.19
CA ASP A 80 -4.32 1.44 -12.38
C ASP A 80 -3.48 1.70 -11.11
N GLU A 81 -2.45 2.55 -11.19
CA GLU A 81 -1.66 2.97 -10.02
C GLU A 81 -2.47 3.80 -9.01
N TYR A 82 -3.32 4.72 -9.47
CA TYR A 82 -4.21 5.49 -8.60
C TYR A 82 -5.25 4.59 -7.92
N ARG A 83 -5.86 3.65 -8.67
CA ARG A 83 -6.78 2.66 -8.09
C ARG A 83 -6.09 1.78 -7.05
N PHE A 84 -4.91 1.27 -7.38
CA PHE A 84 -4.12 0.47 -6.44
C PHE A 84 -3.76 1.27 -5.18
N LEU A 85 -3.41 2.54 -5.31
CA LEU A 85 -3.13 3.43 -4.19
C LEU A 85 -4.34 3.54 -3.26
N TRP A 86 -5.54 3.75 -3.82
CA TRP A 86 -6.79 3.83 -3.06
C TRP A 86 -7.15 2.54 -2.33
N GLU A 87 -7.03 1.41 -3.01
CA GLU A 87 -7.28 0.07 -2.44
C GLU A 87 -6.36 -0.23 -1.24
N HIS A 88 -5.17 0.40 -1.19
CA HIS A 88 -4.17 0.20 -0.14
C HIS A 88 -3.96 1.44 0.74
N ARG A 89 -4.93 2.37 0.76
CA ARG A 89 -4.79 3.64 1.51
C ARG A 89 -4.57 3.43 3.01
N HIS A 90 -5.22 2.44 3.62
CA HIS A 90 -5.02 2.14 5.04
C HIS A 90 -3.59 1.67 5.33
N GLU A 91 -3.03 0.77 4.51
CA GLU A 91 -1.63 0.33 4.65
C GLU A 91 -0.67 1.52 4.55
N LEU A 92 -0.97 2.46 3.64
CA LEU A 92 -0.17 3.66 3.45
C LEU A 92 -0.26 4.60 4.65
N PHE A 93 -1.46 4.85 5.17
CA PHE A 93 -1.68 5.75 6.31
C PHE A 93 -1.02 5.22 7.57
N THR A 94 -1.14 3.92 7.85
CA THR A 94 -0.40 3.29 8.93
C THR A 94 1.12 3.41 8.74
N ALA A 95 1.62 3.26 7.52
CA ALA A 95 3.05 3.34 7.23
C ALA A 95 3.64 4.75 7.39
N LEU A 96 2.84 5.76 7.09
CA LEU A 96 3.22 7.17 7.14
C LEU A 96 2.77 7.84 8.44
N SER A 97 2.19 7.10 9.38
CA SER A 97 1.61 7.63 10.61
C SER A 97 0.59 8.75 10.36
N ILE A 98 -0.11 8.69 9.22
CA ILE A 98 -1.18 9.63 8.88
C ILE A 98 -2.45 9.17 9.63
N PRO A 99 -3.15 10.09 10.34
CA PRO A 99 -4.44 9.78 10.93
C PRO A 99 -5.40 9.20 9.89
N SER A 100 -6.21 8.21 10.28
CA SER A 100 -7.22 7.67 9.36
C SER A 100 -8.17 8.79 8.95
N LEU A 101 -8.26 9.05 7.66
CA LEU A 101 -9.18 10.02 7.09
C LEU A 101 -10.52 9.37 6.79
N ASP A 102 -11.60 10.10 7.05
CA ASP A 102 -12.93 9.72 6.61
C ASP A 102 -12.98 9.70 5.07
N ASP A 103 -13.67 8.71 4.51
CA ASP A 103 -13.91 8.60 3.08
C ASP A 103 -14.62 9.86 2.54
N GLN A 104 -15.42 10.54 3.38
CA GLN A 104 -16.09 11.81 3.02
C GLN A 104 -15.11 12.92 2.61
N ILE A 105 -13.91 12.98 3.18
CA ILE A 105 -12.89 13.98 2.82
C ILE A 105 -12.49 13.83 1.34
N PHE A 106 -12.43 12.61 0.85
CA PHE A 106 -12.11 12.33 -0.56
C PHE A 106 -13.31 12.57 -1.47
N ILE A 107 -14.53 12.33 -0.99
CA ILE A 107 -15.78 12.64 -1.70
C ILE A 107 -15.87 14.15 -1.94
N ASP A 108 -15.65 14.96 -0.92
CA ASP A 108 -15.75 16.43 -1.03
C ASP A 108 -14.69 16.99 -1.98
N ARG A 109 -13.47 16.44 -1.91
CA ARG A 109 -12.37 16.73 -2.85
C ARG A 109 -12.69 16.33 -4.28
N ALA A 110 -13.29 15.17 -4.47
CA ALA A 110 -13.68 14.66 -5.77
C ALA A 110 -14.86 15.47 -6.36
N GLY A 111 -15.79 15.92 -5.51
CA GLY A 111 -16.99 16.68 -5.87
C GLY A 111 -16.75 18.09 -6.38
N GLY A 112 -15.52 18.63 -6.28
CA GLY A 112 -15.17 19.94 -6.83
C GLY A 112 -15.48 21.13 -5.91
N SER A 113 -15.82 20.88 -4.64
CA SER A 113 -15.97 21.95 -3.64
C SER A 113 -14.60 22.57 -3.36
N GLN A 114 -14.28 23.68 -4.02
CA GLN A 114 -13.04 24.46 -3.77
C GLN A 114 -12.95 25.06 -2.36
N SER A 115 -13.93 24.83 -1.49
CA SER A 115 -14.07 25.51 -0.23
C SER A 115 -14.10 24.51 0.93
N GLN A 116 -12.92 24.06 1.34
CA GLN A 116 -12.47 24.17 2.74
C GLN A 116 -11.02 23.66 2.84
N PRO A 117 -10.18 24.31 3.67
CA PRO A 117 -9.00 23.63 4.17
C PRO A 117 -9.53 22.39 4.89
N VAL A 118 -9.22 21.22 4.33
CA VAL A 118 -9.23 19.95 5.07
C VAL A 118 -8.61 20.30 6.42
N GLY A 119 -9.35 20.07 7.52
CA GLY A 119 -9.19 20.77 8.81
C GLY A 119 -7.74 21.04 9.22
N ILE A 120 -7.50 22.06 10.04
CA ILE A 120 -6.16 22.61 10.38
C ILE A 120 -5.07 21.52 10.55
N GLU A 121 -5.41 20.38 11.14
CA GLU A 121 -4.57 19.18 11.32
C GLU A 121 -3.97 18.57 10.03
N LEU A 122 -4.59 18.74 8.85
CA LEU A 122 -4.19 18.14 7.58
C LEU A 122 -3.49 19.13 6.64
N VAL A 123 -3.50 20.42 6.97
CA VAL A 123 -2.68 21.42 6.29
C VAL A 123 -1.20 21.28 6.69
N GLU A 124 -0.95 20.82 7.92
CA GLU A 124 0.40 20.66 8.48
C GLU A 124 1.02 19.27 8.22
N CYS A 125 0.24 18.30 7.74
CA CYS A 125 0.72 16.94 7.48
C CYS A 125 1.58 16.89 6.19
N GLN A 126 2.90 16.98 6.36
CA GLN A 126 3.88 16.99 5.27
C GLN A 126 3.84 15.70 4.43
N GLU A 127 3.42 14.59 5.05
CA GLU A 127 3.26 13.28 4.43
C GLU A 127 2.20 13.31 3.31
N LEU A 128 1.28 14.28 3.31
CA LEU A 128 0.31 14.46 2.23
C LEU A 128 0.92 15.10 0.96
N ASN A 129 2.14 15.63 1.04
CA ASN A 129 2.81 16.26 -0.10
C ASN A 129 3.59 15.24 -0.96
N ILE A 130 3.70 13.99 -0.52
CA ILE A 130 4.46 12.99 -1.27
C ILE A 130 3.79 12.68 -2.62
N SER A 131 4.64 12.35 -3.59
CA SER A 131 4.18 11.89 -4.91
C SER A 131 3.59 10.49 -4.85
N ILE A 132 2.73 10.16 -5.83
CA ILE A 132 2.21 8.79 -6.00
C ILE A 132 3.33 7.75 -6.08
N ARG A 133 4.46 8.06 -6.75
CA ARG A 133 5.58 7.11 -6.85
C ARG A 133 6.20 6.79 -5.48
N GLN A 134 6.32 7.80 -4.62
CA GLN A 134 6.81 7.60 -3.26
C GLN A 134 5.80 6.79 -2.43
N ALA A 135 4.51 7.12 -2.51
CA ALA A 135 3.46 6.38 -1.80
C ALA A 135 3.40 4.90 -2.21
N LEU A 136 3.45 4.62 -3.52
CA LEU A 136 3.49 3.25 -4.03
C LEU A 136 4.75 2.49 -3.60
N LYS A 137 5.89 3.18 -3.49
CA LYS A 137 7.13 2.57 -2.98
C LYS A 137 6.95 2.12 -1.53
N VAL A 138 6.32 2.94 -0.68
CA VAL A 138 6.02 2.60 0.72
C VAL A 138 5.14 1.36 0.81
N ILE A 139 4.02 1.32 0.07
CA ILE A 139 3.12 0.15 0.04
C ILE A 139 3.87 -1.12 -0.39
N ARG A 140 4.61 -1.03 -1.51
CA ARG A 140 5.37 -2.18 -2.05
C ARG A 140 6.46 -2.66 -1.10
N GLN A 141 7.13 -1.75 -0.38
CA GLN A 141 8.13 -2.09 0.63
C GLN A 141 7.50 -2.80 1.84
N ASN A 142 6.39 -2.27 2.36
CA ASN A 142 5.69 -2.90 3.48
C ASN A 142 5.19 -4.30 3.16
N LYS A 143 4.60 -4.49 1.98
CA LYS A 143 4.19 -5.84 1.52
C LYS A 143 5.36 -6.81 1.41
N ARG A 144 6.53 -6.34 0.98
CA ARG A 144 7.76 -7.17 0.93
C ARG A 144 8.25 -7.54 2.33
N SER A 145 8.24 -6.59 3.27
CA SER A 145 8.63 -6.81 4.66
C SER A 145 7.69 -7.79 5.37
N ALA A 146 6.38 -7.63 5.20
CA ALA A 146 5.38 -8.55 5.73
C ALA A 146 5.54 -9.97 5.17
N LYS A 147 5.83 -10.11 3.86
CA LYS A 147 6.11 -11.41 3.25
C LYS A 147 7.37 -12.07 3.81
N LYS A 148 8.42 -11.29 4.11
CA LYS A 148 9.63 -11.81 4.77
C LYS A 148 9.31 -12.30 6.18
N GLN A 149 8.56 -11.52 6.97
CA GLN A 149 8.18 -11.90 8.33
C GLN A 149 7.33 -13.19 8.37
N ARG A 150 6.36 -13.33 7.47
CA ARG A 150 5.59 -14.59 7.35
C ARG A 150 6.48 -15.79 7.04
N ASN A 151 7.49 -15.61 6.20
CA ASN A 151 8.42 -16.69 5.85
C ASN A 151 9.30 -17.10 7.03
N THR A 152 9.75 -16.14 7.86
CA THR A 152 10.46 -16.47 9.11
C THR A 152 9.56 -17.18 10.11
N GLN A 153 8.31 -16.72 10.30
CA GLN A 153 7.35 -17.39 11.18
C GLN A 153 7.07 -18.84 10.74
N GLN A 154 6.89 -19.07 9.44
CA GLN A 154 6.75 -20.43 8.88
C GLN A 154 8.01 -21.28 9.13
N LEU A 155 9.19 -20.68 9.05
CA LEU A 155 10.45 -21.37 9.33
C LEU A 155 10.55 -21.76 10.81
N TYR A 156 10.23 -20.85 11.73
CA TYR A 156 10.18 -21.14 13.17
C TYR A 156 9.16 -22.23 13.49
N HIS A 157 7.97 -22.18 12.91
CA HIS A 157 6.95 -23.20 13.12
C HIS A 157 7.39 -24.58 12.59
N ARG A 158 8.07 -24.63 11.43
CA ARG A 158 8.65 -25.89 10.93
C ARG A 158 9.75 -26.43 11.83
N ILE A 159 10.58 -25.56 12.39
CA ILE A 159 11.60 -25.94 13.38
C ILE A 159 10.93 -26.50 14.63
N GLU A 160 9.88 -25.85 15.12
CA GLU A 160 9.11 -26.30 16.29
C GLU A 160 8.50 -27.69 16.08
N ILE A 161 7.92 -27.96 14.91
CA ILE A 161 7.43 -29.30 14.55
C ILE A 161 8.56 -30.32 14.61
N VAL A 162 9.69 -30.05 13.94
CA VAL A 162 10.83 -30.98 13.92
C VAL A 162 11.39 -31.20 15.33
N ILE A 163 11.53 -30.15 16.13
CA ILE A 163 11.98 -30.24 17.53
C ILE A 163 11.03 -31.09 18.36
N SER A 164 9.72 -30.99 18.14
CA SER A 164 8.71 -31.76 18.86
C SER A 164 8.73 -33.26 18.57
N GLU A 165 9.40 -33.69 17.50
CA GLU A 165 9.60 -35.11 17.17
C GLU A 165 10.74 -35.76 17.97
N PHE A 166 11.60 -34.97 18.63
CA PHE A 166 12.71 -35.45 19.44
C PHE A 166 12.35 -35.47 20.93
N GLY A 167 12.81 -36.51 21.64
CA GLY A 167 12.80 -36.50 23.10
C GLY A 167 13.80 -35.49 23.67
N GLN A 168 13.55 -34.96 24.87
CA GLN A 168 14.40 -33.93 25.51
C GLN A 168 15.90 -34.30 25.52
N LEU A 169 16.22 -35.55 25.84
CA LEU A 169 17.60 -36.06 25.88
C LEU A 169 18.27 -36.13 24.50
N GLU A 170 17.50 -36.41 23.44
CA GLU A 170 18.01 -36.42 22.06
C GLU A 170 18.23 -35.01 21.55
N LEU A 171 17.34 -34.09 21.92
CA LEU A 171 17.47 -32.67 21.62
C LEU A 171 18.73 -32.08 22.24
N ASP A 172 19.01 -32.38 23.51
CA ASP A 172 20.21 -31.91 24.20
C ASP A 172 21.49 -32.44 23.54
N ARG A 173 21.48 -33.69 23.09
CA ARG A 173 22.60 -34.27 22.33
C ARG A 173 22.78 -33.58 20.97
N LEU A 174 21.69 -33.34 20.24
CA LEU A 174 21.70 -32.65 18.96
C LEU A 174 22.22 -31.22 19.09
N ILE A 175 21.75 -30.46 20.08
CA ILE A 175 22.21 -29.10 20.36
C ILE A 175 23.71 -29.09 20.69
N THR A 176 24.15 -30.03 21.53
CA THR A 176 25.56 -30.17 21.91
C THR A 176 26.44 -30.48 20.69
N GLN A 177 26.00 -31.41 19.84
CA GLN A 177 26.70 -31.77 18.60
C GLN A 177 26.76 -30.58 17.63
N LEU A 178 25.64 -29.88 17.41
CA LEU A 178 25.60 -28.67 16.57
C LEU A 178 26.55 -27.58 17.07
N HIS A 179 26.63 -27.40 18.39
CA HIS A 179 27.56 -26.46 18.99
C HIS A 179 29.02 -26.86 18.74
N GLN A 180 29.34 -28.14 18.90
CA GLN A 180 30.69 -28.66 18.62
C GLN A 180 31.04 -28.50 17.14
N ASP A 181 30.15 -28.88 16.22
CA ASP A 181 30.34 -28.77 14.78
C ASP A 181 30.52 -27.30 14.36
N PHE A 182 29.79 -26.37 14.99
CA PHE A 182 29.92 -24.94 14.75
C PHE A 182 31.28 -24.40 15.22
N GLN A 183 31.72 -24.75 16.43
CA GLN A 183 33.04 -24.36 16.95
C GLN A 183 34.18 -24.93 16.10
N GLN A 184 34.06 -26.19 15.66
CA GLN A 184 35.01 -26.80 14.74
C GLN A 184 35.00 -26.12 13.36
N SER A 185 33.85 -25.64 12.90
CA SER A 185 33.74 -24.90 11.64
C SER A 185 34.41 -23.54 11.74
N ILE A 186 34.18 -22.78 12.84
CA ILE A 186 34.83 -21.48 13.05
C ILE A 186 36.35 -21.60 13.06
N THR A 187 36.90 -22.61 13.73
CA THR A 187 38.35 -22.82 13.81
C THR A 187 38.98 -23.23 12.47
N LYS A 188 38.17 -23.74 11.53
CA LYS A 188 38.59 -24.16 10.19
C LYS A 188 38.21 -23.14 9.10
N ILE A 189 37.52 -22.05 9.44
CA ILE A 189 37.09 -21.04 8.47
C ILE A 189 38.33 -20.43 7.80
N SER A 190 38.41 -20.62 6.49
CA SER A 190 39.44 -20.01 5.65
C SER A 190 39.01 -18.63 5.15
N VAL A 191 39.98 -17.77 4.82
CA VAL A 191 39.70 -16.44 4.21
C VAL A 191 38.82 -16.56 2.96
N ARG A 192 38.94 -17.66 2.19
CA ARG A 192 38.10 -17.93 1.02
C ARG A 192 36.63 -18.22 1.37
N GLU A 193 36.35 -18.76 2.55
CA GLU A 193 34.99 -18.98 3.05
C GLU A 193 34.38 -17.71 3.62
N VAL A 194 35.19 -16.82 4.21
CA VAL A 194 34.75 -15.49 4.65
C VAL A 194 34.28 -14.65 3.45
N TYR A 195 34.97 -14.75 2.32
CA TYR A 195 34.62 -14.04 1.08
C TYR A 195 33.75 -14.86 0.11
N ARG A 196 33.12 -15.96 0.55
CA ARG A 196 32.28 -16.75 -0.34
C ARG A 196 31.10 -15.89 -0.83
N PRO A 197 30.94 -15.65 -2.13
CA PRO A 197 29.79 -14.92 -2.63
C PRO A 197 28.53 -15.72 -2.30
N TYR A 198 27.51 -15.05 -1.74
CA TYR A 198 26.21 -15.63 -1.40
C TYR A 198 25.50 -16.18 -2.65
N ARG A 199 25.88 -17.37 -3.12
CA ARG A 199 25.11 -18.13 -4.11
C ARG A 199 24.14 -19.02 -3.37
N ARG A 200 22.88 -18.61 -3.30
CA ARG A 200 21.77 -19.51 -2.97
C ARG A 200 21.70 -20.61 -4.04
N LYS A 201 22.42 -21.72 -3.86
CA LYS A 201 22.09 -22.97 -4.57
C LYS A 201 20.74 -23.40 -4.03
N ARG A 202 19.70 -23.36 -4.89
CA ARG A 202 18.45 -24.07 -4.62
C ARG A 202 18.81 -25.54 -4.51
N ILE A 203 18.81 -26.08 -3.29
CA ILE A 203 18.78 -27.52 -3.08
C ILE A 203 17.43 -27.95 -3.62
N ARG A 204 17.41 -28.56 -4.81
CA ARG A 204 16.22 -29.31 -5.23
C ARG A 204 16.16 -30.51 -4.29
N PRO A 205 15.03 -30.77 -3.62
CA PRO A 205 14.85 -32.06 -2.99
C PRO A 205 14.79 -33.07 -4.14
N GLU A 206 15.89 -33.78 -4.36
CA GLU A 206 15.84 -34.99 -5.18
C GLU A 206 14.94 -35.99 -4.45
N ALA A 207 14.08 -36.63 -5.24
CA ALA A 207 13.07 -37.56 -4.80
C ALA A 207 13.70 -38.71 -4.01
N VAL A 208 12.93 -39.16 -3.01
CA VAL A 208 13.09 -40.40 -2.25
C VAL A 208 13.53 -41.57 -3.14
#